data_AF-A0A7W0QWU6-F1
#
_entry.id   AF-A0A7W0QWU6-F1
#
_cell.length_a   1.000
_cell.length_b   1.000
_cell.length_c   1.000
_cell.angle_alpha   90.00
_cell.angle_beta   90.00
_cell.angle_gamma   90.00
#
_symmetry.space_group_name_H-M   'P 1'
#
loop_
_entity.id
_entity.type
_entity.pdbx_description
1 polymer ?
#
loop_
_entity_poly.entity_id
_entity_poly.type
_entity_poly.pdbx_seq_one_letter_code
_entity_poly.pdbx_strand_id
1 'polypeptide(L)'
;MIGLGAWLVAADGPYGDGRIDNLVLRPAVHRTSGIIVLVAMVAATVHLGRLAFAGKRLDRNGRLLLAAAQVTLMVQSLLGIKLLDQNMGSNQLYIHYIGGLMPLGFFLAAGWFGRSDSPARTRWLAGLTTVGLASAAMAFFIGRAYVNRGVA
;
A
#
# COMPACT_ATOMS: atom_id res chain seq x y z
N MET A 1 -10.09 -24.21 -6.20
CA MET A 1 -11.28 -23.60 -5.58
C MET A 1 -10.85 -22.31 -4.90
N ILE A 2 -11.28 -21.15 -5.42
CA ILE A 2 -10.94 -19.83 -4.88
C ILE A 2 -12.03 -19.48 -3.86
N GLY A 3 -11.69 -19.49 -2.57
CA GLY A 3 -12.64 -19.24 -1.49
C GLY A 3 -13.02 -17.77 -1.40
N LEU A 4 -14.19 -17.42 -1.96
CA LEU A 4 -14.92 -16.19 -1.67
C LEU A 4 -15.55 -16.31 -0.27
N GLY A 5 -14.79 -15.99 0.77
CA GLY A 5 -15.27 -16.08 2.15
C GLY A 5 -14.40 -15.25 3.11
N ALA A 6 -14.35 -13.94 2.89
CA ALA A 6 -13.47 -13.04 3.66
C ALA A 6 -14.23 -12.15 4.68
N TRP A 7 -15.48 -12.48 5.00
CA TRP A 7 -16.29 -11.66 5.91
C TRP A 7 -16.99 -12.57 6.92
N LEU A 8 -16.53 -12.54 8.17
CA LEU A 8 -17.27 -13.09 9.30
C LEU A 8 -17.93 -11.91 10.01
N VAL A 9 -19.26 -11.96 10.11
CA VAL A 9 -20.00 -11.12 11.06
C VAL A 9 -19.49 -11.46 12.45
N ALA A 10 -19.20 -10.44 13.28
CA ALA A 10 -18.65 -10.57 14.63
C ALA A 10 -19.20 -11.81 15.34
N ALA A 11 -18.31 -12.78 15.52
CA ALA A 11 -18.47 -13.87 16.45
C ALA A 11 -17.28 -13.74 17.41
N ASP A 12 -17.53 -13.93 18.71
CA ASP A 12 -16.57 -13.87 19.82
C ASP A 12 -15.26 -14.60 19.47
N GLY A 13 -14.33 -13.90 18.83
CA GLY A 13 -13.22 -14.48 18.10
C GLY A 13 -11.89 -13.87 18.56
N PRO A 14 -10.76 -14.54 18.32
CA PRO A 14 -9.45 -14.14 18.86
C PRO A 14 -8.88 -12.84 18.24
N TYR A 15 -9.66 -12.15 17.41
CA TYR A 15 -9.21 -11.00 16.62
C TYR A 15 -9.76 -9.67 17.13
N GLY A 16 -10.32 -9.66 18.35
CA GLY A 16 -10.88 -8.47 18.99
C GLY A 16 -12.23 -8.04 18.40
N ASP A 17 -13.00 -7.31 19.21
CA ASP A 17 -14.25 -6.69 18.79
C ASP A 17 -13.91 -5.36 18.12
N GLY A 18 -14.24 -5.23 16.83
CA GLY A 18 -14.08 -3.95 16.13
C GLY A 18 -14.90 -2.87 16.82
N ARG A 19 -14.29 -1.71 17.12
CA ARG A 19 -14.93 -0.63 17.88
C ARG A 19 -15.80 0.27 17.00
N ILE A 20 -15.46 0.38 15.71
CA ILE A 20 -16.20 1.19 14.72
C ILE A 20 -17.31 0.37 14.07
N ASP A 21 -17.04 -0.89 13.74
CA ASP A 21 -17.99 -1.80 13.10
C ASP A 21 -17.75 -3.28 13.50
N ASN A 22 -18.76 -4.12 13.28
CA ASN A 22 -18.76 -5.54 13.64
C ASN A 22 -18.08 -6.46 12.62
N LEU A 23 -17.35 -5.90 11.66
CA LEU A 23 -16.64 -6.67 10.66
C LEU A 23 -15.27 -7.06 11.21
N VAL A 24 -14.94 -8.34 11.23
CA VAL A 24 -13.65 -8.82 11.74
C VAL A 24 -12.69 -9.05 10.58
N LEU A 25 -11.58 -8.31 10.54
CA LEU A 25 -10.54 -8.48 9.53
C LEU A 25 -9.44 -9.40 10.05
N ARG A 26 -9.08 -10.42 9.26
CA ARG A 26 -7.97 -11.32 9.58
C ARG A 26 -6.63 -10.67 9.21
N PRO A 27 -5.58 -10.72 10.05
CA PRO A 27 -4.25 -10.18 9.73
C PRO A 27 -3.63 -10.75 8.44
N ALA A 28 -4.01 -11.96 8.05
CA ALA A 28 -3.57 -12.57 6.79
C ALA A 28 -4.03 -11.78 5.54
N VAL A 29 -5.21 -11.15 5.60
CA VAL A 29 -5.73 -10.33 4.50
C VAL A 29 -4.83 -9.10 4.31
N HIS A 30 -4.59 -8.35 5.39
CA HIS A 30 -3.68 -7.19 5.40
C HIS A 30 -2.26 -7.53 4.95
N ARG A 31 -1.76 -8.71 5.32
CA ARG A 31 -0.44 -9.19 4.88
C ARG A 31 -0.42 -9.49 3.38
N THR A 32 -1.45 -10.15 2.89
CA THR A 32 -1.57 -10.52 1.46
C THR A 32 -1.71 -9.28 0.59
N SER A 33 -2.56 -8.32 1.00
CA SER A 33 -2.67 -7.03 0.33
C SER A 33 -1.36 -6.24 0.38
N GLY A 34 -0.57 -6.34 1.45
CA GLY A 34 0.77 -5.76 1.50
C GLY A 34 1.72 -6.31 0.41
N ILE A 35 1.65 -7.61 0.12
CA ILE A 35 2.42 -8.21 -1.00
C ILE A 35 1.92 -7.66 -2.35
N ILE A 36 0.60 -7.55 -2.52
CA ILE A 36 -0.01 -6.99 -3.73
C ILE A 36 0.45 -5.54 -3.96
N VAL A 37 0.49 -4.72 -2.90
CA VAL A 37 1.03 -3.34 -2.95
C VAL A 37 2.46 -3.35 -3.45
N LEU A 38 3.34 -4.20 -2.89
CA LEU A 38 4.74 -4.26 -3.32
C LEU A 38 4.86 -4.65 -4.79
N VAL A 39 4.09 -5.65 -5.26
CA VAL A 39 4.08 -6.06 -6.67
C VAL A 39 3.62 -4.93 -7.58
N ALA A 40 2.52 -4.25 -7.23
CA ALA A 40 2.00 -3.12 -8.00
C ALA A 40 3.01 -1.95 -8.06
N MET A 41 3.64 -1.63 -6.93
CA MET A 41 4.66 -0.58 -6.81
C MET A 41 5.94 -0.91 -7.60
N VAL A 42 6.38 -2.18 -7.60
CA VAL A 42 7.50 -2.64 -8.44
C VAL A 42 7.15 -2.51 -9.91
N ALA A 43 5.98 -2.99 -10.34
CA ALA A 43 5.55 -2.92 -11.73
C ALA A 43 5.47 -1.46 -12.21
N ALA A 44 4.87 -0.57 -11.41
CA ALA A 44 4.82 0.86 -11.71
C ALA A 44 6.23 1.48 -11.78
N THR A 45 7.08 1.25 -10.77
CA THR A 45 8.44 1.80 -10.71
C THR A 45 9.29 1.35 -11.90
N VAL A 46 9.25 0.06 -12.25
CA VAL A 46 10.02 -0.48 -13.39
C VAL A 46 9.54 0.11 -14.71
N HIS A 47 8.22 0.15 -14.94
CA HIS A 47 7.68 0.67 -16.20
C HIS A 47 7.96 2.18 -16.35
N LEU A 48 7.71 2.97 -15.30
CA LEU A 48 8.00 4.39 -15.32
C LEU A 48 9.49 4.68 -15.42
N GLY A 49 10.33 3.90 -14.74
CA GLY A 49 11.79 3.97 -14.88
C GLY A 49 12.21 3.74 -16.33
N ARG A 50 11.70 2.70 -16.99
CA ARG A 50 11.97 2.44 -18.41
C ARG A 50 11.57 3.61 -19.31
N LEU A 51 10.38 4.19 -19.11
CA LEU A 51 9.94 5.35 -19.88
C LEU A 51 10.81 6.60 -19.60
N ALA A 52 11.16 6.83 -18.34
CA ALA A 52 12.00 7.94 -17.89
C ALA A 52 13.41 7.88 -18.49
N PHE A 53 14.03 6.70 -18.48
CA PHE A 53 15.32 6.43 -19.12
C PHE A 53 15.26 6.61 -20.63
N ALA A 54 14.17 6.16 -21.27
CA ALA A 54 13.95 6.34 -22.70
C ALA A 54 13.53 7.77 -23.10
N GLY A 55 13.39 8.71 -22.15
CA GLY A 55 12.92 10.06 -22.43
C GLY A 55 11.49 10.14 -22.96
N LYS A 56 10.65 9.13 -22.67
CA LYS A 56 9.28 9.02 -23.18
C LYS A 56 8.27 9.68 -22.24
N ARG A 57 7.13 10.07 -22.81
CA ARG A 57 5.96 10.55 -22.06
C ARG A 57 5.25 9.36 -21.39
N LEU A 58 4.44 9.65 -20.37
CA LEU A 58 3.64 8.66 -19.66
C LEU A 58 2.58 8.05 -20.60
N ASP A 59 2.72 6.75 -20.87
CA ASP A 59 1.80 5.99 -21.71
C ASP A 59 0.59 5.46 -20.92
N ARG A 60 -0.33 4.79 -21.62
CA ARG A 60 -1.55 4.22 -21.03
C ARG A 60 -1.21 3.18 -19.95
N ASN A 61 -0.23 2.32 -20.21
CA ASN A 61 0.18 1.27 -19.27
C ASN A 61 0.74 1.86 -17.99
N GLY A 62 1.56 2.92 -18.07
CA GLY A 62 2.07 3.64 -16.91
C GLY A 62 0.95 4.27 -16.08
N ARG A 63 -0.09 4.83 -16.72
CA ARG A 63 -1.28 5.35 -16.00
C ARG A 63 -2.03 4.24 -15.27
N LEU A 64 -2.23 3.09 -15.93
CA LEU A 64 -2.92 1.95 -15.32
C LEU A 64 -2.14 1.38 -14.14
N LEU A 65 -0.82 1.24 -14.27
CA LEU A 65 0.05 0.75 -13.20
C LEU A 65 0.08 1.71 -12.00
N LEU A 66 0.15 3.03 -12.26
CA LEU A 66 0.04 4.04 -11.21
C LEU A 66 -1.31 3.96 -10.49
N ALA A 67 -2.41 3.85 -11.24
CA ALA A 67 -3.74 3.71 -10.66
C ALA A 67 -3.86 2.44 -9.81
N ALA A 68 -3.35 1.31 -10.30
CA ALA A 68 -3.34 0.04 -9.57
C ALA A 68 -2.52 0.16 -8.27
N ALA A 69 -1.34 0.79 -8.33
CA ALA A 69 -0.51 1.05 -7.15
C ALA A 69 -1.23 1.93 -6.12
N GLN A 70 -1.90 2.98 -6.56
CA GLN A 70 -2.67 3.88 -5.68
C GLN A 70 -3.86 3.16 -5.04
N VAL A 71 -4.67 2.45 -5.82
CA VAL A 71 -5.85 1.73 -5.31
C VAL A 71 -5.42 0.65 -4.31
N THR A 72 -4.38 -0.11 -4.61
CA THR A 72 -3.89 -1.16 -3.69
C THR A 72 -3.32 -0.55 -2.41
N LEU A 73 -2.61 0.59 -2.48
CA LEU A 73 -2.17 1.33 -1.30
C LEU A 73 -3.36 1.83 -0.46
N MET A 74 -4.38 2.41 -1.08
CA MET A 74 -5.60 2.86 -0.37
C MET A 74 -6.27 1.70 0.37
N VAL A 75 -6.45 0.56 -0.30
CA VAL A 75 -7.00 -0.65 0.32
C VAL A 75 -6.13 -1.10 1.48
N GLN A 76 -4.80 -1.15 1.30
CA GLN A 76 -3.87 -1.54 2.37
C GLN A 76 -3.97 -0.62 3.60
N SER A 77 -4.10 0.70 3.38
CA SER A 77 -4.27 1.68 4.45
C SER A 77 -5.58 1.46 5.20
N LEU A 78 -6.70 1.23 4.51
CA LEU A 78 -7.99 0.95 5.14
C LEU A 78 -7.96 -0.35 5.95
N LEU A 79 -7.32 -1.41 5.41
CA LEU A 79 -7.12 -2.66 6.13
C LEU A 79 -6.26 -2.46 7.39
N GLY A 80 -5.23 -1.62 7.31
CA GLY A 80 -4.40 -1.25 8.47
C GLY A 80 -5.20 -0.52 9.54
N ILE A 81 -6.00 0.47 9.16
CA ILE A 81 -6.92 1.19 10.07
C ILE A 81 -7.88 0.21 10.75
N LYS A 82 -8.41 -0.77 9.99
CA LYS A 82 -9.33 -1.75 10.56
C LYS A 82 -8.65 -2.68 11.58
N LEU A 83 -7.42 -3.12 11.33
CA LEU A 83 -6.67 -3.90 12.33
C LEU A 83 -6.42 -3.10 13.61
N LEU A 84 -6.18 -1.79 13.50
CA LEU A 84 -6.01 -0.91 14.66
C LEU A 84 -7.32 -0.73 15.44
N ASP A 85 -8.46 -0.64 14.74
CA ASP A 85 -9.79 -0.66 15.34
C ASP A 85 -10.02 -1.94 16.18
N GLN A 86 -9.47 -3.06 15.73
CA GLN A 86 -9.46 -4.35 16.44
C GLN A 86 -8.36 -4.46 17.52
N ASN A 87 -7.72 -3.35 17.89
CA ASN A 87 -6.60 -3.28 18.84
C ASN A 87 -5.36 -4.11 18.43
N MET A 88 -5.24 -4.47 17.15
CA MET A 88 -4.10 -5.21 16.61
C MET A 88 -3.05 -4.22 16.06
N GLY A 89 -1.83 -4.26 16.61
CA GLY A 89 -0.69 -3.50 16.08
C GLY A 89 -0.56 -2.06 16.57
N SER A 90 -1.14 -1.71 17.72
CA SER A 90 -0.99 -0.42 18.38
C SER A 90 0.47 0.03 18.56
N ASN A 91 1.38 -0.90 18.88
CA ASN A 91 2.82 -0.64 19.00
C ASN A 91 3.53 -0.32 17.66
N GLN A 92 2.89 -0.61 16.53
CA GLN A 92 3.44 -0.38 15.18
C GLN A 92 2.75 0.79 14.45
N LEU A 93 1.83 1.48 15.13
CA LEU A 93 1.00 2.55 14.58
C LEU A 93 1.83 3.61 13.85
N TYR A 94 2.95 4.05 14.45
CA TYR A 94 3.82 5.08 13.87
C TYR A 94 4.53 4.61 12.59
N ILE A 95 5.00 3.36 12.57
CA ILE A 95 5.65 2.77 11.39
C ILE A 95 4.63 2.62 10.25
N HIS A 96 3.40 2.25 10.60
CA HIS A 96 2.31 2.08 9.65
C HIS A 96 1.79 3.40 9.09
N TYR A 97 1.61 4.42 9.93
CA TYR A 97 1.15 5.75 9.51
C TYR A 97 2.22 6.46 8.68
N ILE A 98 3.45 6.58 9.19
CA ILE A 98 4.49 7.38 8.53
C ILE A 98 5.05 6.65 7.31
N GLY A 99 5.34 5.35 7.43
CA GLY A 99 5.87 4.55 6.33
C GLY A 99 4.83 4.12 5.31
N GLY A 100 3.59 3.85 5.73
CA GLY A 100 2.53 3.36 4.84
C GLY A 100 1.77 4.47 4.10
N LEU A 101 1.60 5.65 4.71
CA LEU A 101 0.85 6.75 4.08
C LEU A 101 1.73 7.73 3.30
N MET A 102 3.05 7.77 3.55
CA MET A 102 3.98 8.57 2.74
C MET A 102 3.84 8.30 1.24
N PRO A 103 3.84 7.04 0.76
CA PRO A 103 3.63 6.73 -0.67
C PRO A 103 2.33 7.32 -1.20
N LEU A 104 1.24 7.24 -0.42
CA LEU A 104 -0.06 7.80 -0.80
C LEU A 104 0.00 9.33 -0.91
N GLY A 105 0.64 10.00 0.04
CA GLY A 105 0.88 11.45 0.01
C GLY A 105 1.71 11.88 -1.20
N PHE A 106 2.76 11.15 -1.55
CA PHE A 106 3.57 11.42 -2.74
C PHE A 106 2.78 11.26 -4.03
N PHE A 107 1.92 10.24 -4.14
CA PHE A 107 1.06 10.07 -5.30
C PHE A 107 0.00 11.18 -5.45
N LEU A 108 -0.63 11.59 -4.35
CA LEU A 108 -1.58 12.70 -4.35
C LEU A 108 -0.91 14.02 -4.73
N ALA A 109 0.28 14.29 -4.19
CA ALA A 109 1.08 15.44 -4.60
C ALA A 109 1.44 15.39 -6.10
N ALA A 110 1.84 14.23 -6.61
CA ALA A 110 2.17 14.07 -8.03
C ALA A 110 0.98 14.35 -8.97
N GLY A 111 -0.24 14.00 -8.54
CA GLY A 111 -1.48 14.26 -9.27
C GLY A 111 -1.83 15.74 -9.34
N TRP A 112 -1.56 16.50 -8.27
CA TRP A 112 -1.91 17.92 -8.17
C TRP A 112 -1.00 18.85 -8.99
N PHE A 113 0.29 18.52 -9.08
CA PHE A 113 1.29 19.39 -9.74
C PHE A 113 1.59 19.04 -11.20
N GLY A 114 1.11 17.89 -11.71
CA GLY A 114 1.45 17.39 -13.05
C GLY A 114 0.40 17.66 -14.13
N ARG A 115 0.24 18.91 -14.59
CA ARG A 115 -0.70 19.26 -15.68
C ARG A 115 -0.17 19.02 -17.11
N SER A 116 1.14 18.87 -17.28
CA SER A 116 1.76 18.69 -18.60
C SER A 116 2.23 17.25 -18.79
N ASP A 117 1.68 16.57 -19.81
CA ASP A 117 2.22 15.28 -20.27
C ASP A 117 3.58 15.52 -20.93
N SER A 118 4.66 15.36 -20.18
CA SER A 118 6.03 15.58 -20.66
C SER A 118 6.97 14.45 -20.22
N PRO A 119 8.13 14.27 -20.89
CA PRO A 119 9.17 13.37 -20.41
C PRO A 119 9.66 13.73 -18.99
N ALA A 120 9.73 15.02 -18.67
CA ALA A 120 10.10 15.51 -17.35
C ALA A 120 9.12 15.02 -16.26
N ARG A 121 7.81 15.08 -16.52
CA ARG A 121 6.79 14.52 -15.62
C ARG A 121 6.98 13.02 -15.40
N THR A 122 7.36 12.28 -16.45
CA THR A 122 7.59 10.83 -16.35
C THR A 122 8.79 10.51 -15.46
N ARG A 123 9.88 11.26 -15.57
CA ARG A 123 11.05 11.15 -14.68
C ARG A 123 10.70 11.49 -13.23
N TRP A 124 9.93 12.55 -13.02
CA TRP A 124 9.44 12.92 -11.70
C TRP A 124 8.59 11.81 -11.07
N LEU A 125 7.61 11.28 -11.82
CA LEU A 125 6.78 10.18 -11.36
C LEU A 125 7.59 8.91 -11.09
N ALA A 126 8.60 8.60 -11.90
CA ALA A 126 9.51 7.48 -11.66
C ALA A 126 10.29 7.63 -10.34
N GLY A 127 10.75 8.85 -10.04
CA GLY A 127 11.39 9.18 -8.76
C GLY A 127 10.44 8.98 -7.57
N LEU A 128 9.23 9.53 -7.66
CA LEU A 128 8.22 9.38 -6.61
C LEU A 128 7.78 7.92 -6.40
N THR A 129 7.58 7.14 -7.47
CA THR A 129 7.26 5.72 -7.34
C THR A 129 8.41 4.95 -6.70
N THR A 130 9.65 5.32 -6.97
CA THR A 130 10.84 4.68 -6.37
C THR A 130 10.91 4.95 -4.86
N VAL A 131 10.74 6.21 -4.45
CA VAL A 131 10.70 6.58 -3.02
C VAL A 131 9.51 5.92 -2.33
N GLY A 132 8.34 5.92 -2.97
CA GLY A 132 7.16 5.23 -2.47
C GLY A 132 7.36 3.72 -2.30
N LEU A 133 8.03 3.06 -3.26
CA LEU A 133 8.34 1.64 -3.19
C LEU A 133 9.30 1.34 -2.04
N ALA A 134 10.36 2.14 -1.89
CA ALA A 134 11.31 1.98 -0.79
C ALA A 134 10.61 2.12 0.58
N SER A 135 9.74 3.13 0.70
CA SER A 135 8.95 3.36 1.91
C SER A 135 7.95 2.23 2.20
N ALA A 136 7.22 1.76 1.20
CA ALA A 136 6.29 0.62 1.32
C ALA A 136 7.02 -0.69 1.69
N ALA A 137 8.18 -0.95 1.08
CA ALA A 137 9.02 -2.10 1.39
C ALA A 137 9.52 -2.04 2.84
N MET A 138 10.04 -0.89 3.26
CA MET A 138 10.47 -0.67 4.64
C MET A 138 9.33 -0.95 5.63
N ALA A 139 8.15 -0.35 5.41
CA ALA A 139 6.99 -0.56 6.27
C ALA A 139 6.57 -2.04 6.34
N PHE A 140 6.55 -2.74 5.19
CA PHE A 140 6.19 -4.16 5.13
C PHE A 140 7.18 -5.05 5.88
N PHE A 141 8.48 -4.90 5.61
CA PHE A 141 9.50 -5.78 6.21
C PHE A 141 9.73 -5.48 7.69
N ILE A 142 9.69 -4.21 8.11
CA ILE A 142 9.76 -3.86 9.53
C ILE A 142 8.53 -4.41 10.25
N GLY A 143 7.31 -4.19 9.73
CA GLY A 143 6.09 -4.74 10.33
C GLY A 143 6.15 -6.26 10.49
N ARG A 144 6.63 -6.97 9.47
CA ARG A 144 6.86 -8.43 9.53
C ARG A 144 7.87 -8.82 10.60
N ALA A 145 8.97 -8.10 10.72
CA ALA A 145 10.00 -8.38 11.73
C ALA A 145 9.47 -8.23 13.15
N TYR A 146 8.67 -7.19 13.44
CA TYR A 146 8.05 -7.01 14.76
C TYR A 146 6.99 -8.08 15.06
N VAL A 147 6.16 -8.47 14.07
CA VAL A 147 5.20 -9.56 14.26
C VAL A 147 5.92 -10.89 14.55
N ASN A 148 7.01 -11.17 13.84
CA ASN A 148 7.80 -12.37 14.06
C ASN A 148 8.54 -12.37 15.42
N ARG A 149 8.86 -11.19 15.96
CA ARG A 149 9.48 -11.03 17.29
C ARG A 149 8.46 -10.96 18.44
N GLY A 150 7.19 -10.71 18.14
CA GLY A 150 6.09 -10.64 19.11
C GLY A 150 5.34 -11.95 19.30
N VAL A 151 5.92 -13.09 18.88
CA VAL A 151 5.53 -14.42 19.36
C VAL A 151 6.37 -14.71 20.60
N ALA A 152 6.00 -14.07 21.71
CA ALA A 152 6.37 -14.41 23.08
C ALA A 152 5.21 -14.01 23.98
#